data_AF-A0A812RJM1-F1
#
_entry.id   AF-A0A812RJM1-F1
#
_cell.length_a   1.000
_cell.length_b   1.000
_cell.length_c   1.000
_cell.angle_alpha   90.00
_cell.angle_beta   90.00
_cell.angle_gamma   90.00
#
_symmetry.space_group_name_H-M   'P 1'
#
loop_
_entity.id
_entity.type
_entity.pdbx_description
1 polymer ?
#
loop_
_entity_poly.entity_id
_entity_poly.type
_entity_poly.pdbx_seq_one_letter_code
_entity_poly.pdbx_strand_id
1 'polypeptide(L)'
;MAGVIVLLAVADPDILRLKVNVEDLLNREQRVLAHLKVLPKIKYVNTIMPRVIAYHKRVMESPAYRDYVTPAHRIAISCARFFQDPLAEACQLWHELPDENGLLKVDLHHLQHDVPREQLGRVITQTLQEVFAKCGLYVNKVRRSPHMEGLIQFVPGLGPRKARLFMKALTDSVKSRAAVADIIAKQLGLEDPADNPVIKNMYPFIKIQPDFRDGWFESEKEVCSGSGPSLQRQ
;
A
#
# COMPACT_ATOMS: atom_id res chain seq x y z
N MET A 1 -9.35 -0.36 20.36
CA MET A 1 -10.43 0.60 20.04
C MET A 1 -10.05 1.36 18.78
N ALA A 2 -10.78 1.15 17.68
CA ALA A 2 -10.53 1.89 16.44
C ALA A 2 -11.04 3.33 16.61
N GLY A 3 -10.14 4.32 16.58
CA GLY A 3 -10.51 5.73 16.60
C GLY A 3 -10.93 6.20 15.21
N VAL A 4 -11.91 7.08 15.13
CA VAL A 4 -12.30 7.74 13.87
C VAL A 4 -11.35 8.92 13.64
N ILE A 5 -10.82 9.04 12.42
CA ILE A 5 -9.91 10.12 12.04
C ILE A 5 -10.48 10.79 10.79
N VAL A 6 -10.59 12.12 10.84
CA VAL A 6 -10.97 12.94 9.70
C VAL A 6 -9.71 13.60 9.16
N LEU A 7 -9.40 13.34 7.90
CA LEU A 7 -8.23 13.89 7.23
C LEU A 7 -8.62 15.11 6.42
N LEU A 8 -7.97 16.24 6.70
CA LEU A 8 -8.11 17.48 5.96
C LEU A 8 -6.90 17.62 5.02
N ALA A 9 -7.18 17.49 3.73
CA ALA A 9 -6.20 17.64 2.66
C ALA A 9 -5.73 19.10 2.60
N VAL A 10 -4.45 19.35 2.91
CA VAL A 10 -3.88 20.70 2.84
C VAL A 10 -3.66 21.08 1.38
N ALA A 11 -4.44 22.04 0.89
CA ALA A 11 -4.33 22.59 -0.45
C ALA A 11 -4.24 24.13 -0.45
N ASP A 12 -5.01 24.78 0.43
CA ASP A 12 -5.13 26.23 0.54
C ASP A 12 -5.21 26.67 2.02
N PRO A 13 -4.76 27.87 2.41
CA PRO A 13 -5.02 28.47 3.73
C PRO A 13 -6.48 28.39 4.23
N ASP A 14 -7.48 28.37 3.34
CA ASP A 14 -8.89 28.19 3.68
C ASP A 14 -9.17 26.86 4.40
N ILE A 15 -8.24 25.89 4.38
CA ILE A 15 -8.32 24.67 5.17
C ILE A 15 -8.38 24.93 6.68
N LEU A 16 -7.85 26.06 7.15
CA LEU A 16 -7.94 26.48 8.55
C LEU A 16 -9.38 26.79 8.93
N ARG A 17 -10.10 27.50 8.06
CA ARG A 17 -11.53 27.80 8.23
C ARG A 17 -12.34 26.51 8.16
N LEU A 18 -12.02 25.62 7.23
CA LEU A 18 -12.69 24.33 7.13
C LEU A 18 -12.52 23.50 8.40
N LYS A 19 -11.33 23.50 9.02
CA LYS A 19 -11.12 22.81 10.30
C LYS A 19 -12.06 23.32 11.38
N VAL A 20 -12.12 24.64 11.59
CA VAL A 20 -13.01 25.25 12.58
C VAL A 20 -14.46 24.88 12.30
N ASN A 21 -14.89 24.96 11.04
CA ASN A 21 -16.25 24.59 10.64
C ASN A 21 -16.57 23.11 10.93
N VAL A 22 -15.61 22.20 10.70
CA VAL A 22 -15.77 20.77 10.99
C VAL A 22 -15.81 20.52 12.50
N GLU A 23 -14.98 21.20 13.29
CA GLU A 23 -15.01 21.12 14.76
C GLU A 23 -16.34 21.63 15.32
N ASP A 24 -16.82 22.77 14.83
CA ASP A 24 -18.12 23.32 15.19
C ASP A 24 -19.26 22.39 14.80
N LEU A 25 -19.21 21.78 13.61
CA LEU A 25 -20.22 20.82 13.17
C LEU A 25 -20.24 19.58 14.07
N LEU A 26 -19.09 19.04 14.42
CA LEU A 26 -18.98 17.89 15.33
C LEU A 26 -19.50 18.20 16.73
N ASN A 27 -19.32 19.43 17.21
CA ASN A 27 -19.83 19.88 18.51
C ASN A 27 -21.34 20.12 18.49
N ARG A 28 -21.88 20.65 17.39
CA ARG A 28 -23.32 20.95 17.24
C ARG A 28 -24.15 19.70 16.97
N GLU A 29 -23.65 18.78 16.14
CA GLU A 29 -24.40 17.60 15.70
C GLU A 29 -24.12 16.37 16.56
N GLN A 30 -24.74 16.33 17.73
CA GLN A 30 -24.64 15.20 18.66
C GLN A 30 -25.14 13.87 18.07
N ARG A 31 -25.97 13.92 17.00
CA ARG A 31 -26.41 12.75 16.21
C ARG A 31 -25.24 12.03 15.52
N VAL A 32 -24.26 12.79 15.02
CA VAL A 32 -23.06 12.23 14.38
C VAL A 32 -22.21 11.52 15.43
N LEU A 33 -22.05 12.13 16.60
CA LEU A 33 -21.33 11.52 17.73
C LEU A 33 -22.02 10.25 18.23
N ALA A 34 -23.35 10.21 18.25
CA ALA A 34 -24.11 9.02 18.63
C ALA A 34 -23.85 7.82 17.70
N HIS A 35 -23.64 8.06 16.40
CA HIS A 35 -23.31 7.01 15.43
C HIS A 35 -21.84 6.57 15.53
N LEU A 36 -20.93 7.54 15.68
CA LEU A 36 -19.49 7.26 15.71
C LEU A 36 -19.02 6.66 17.04
N LYS A 37 -19.78 6.86 18.14
CA LYS A 37 -19.47 6.42 19.52
C LYS A 37 -18.14 6.96 20.09
N VAL A 38 -17.33 7.63 19.28
CA VAL A 38 -16.00 8.18 19.59
C VAL A 38 -15.86 9.53 18.91
N LEU A 39 -15.29 10.51 19.60
CA LEU A 39 -14.98 11.81 19.02
C LEU A 39 -13.89 11.66 17.94
N PRO A 40 -14.15 12.05 16.69
CA PRO A 40 -13.17 11.91 15.63
C PRO A 40 -12.01 12.88 15.81
N LYS A 41 -10.79 12.42 15.54
CA LYS A 41 -9.59 13.27 15.55
C LYS A 41 -9.40 13.89 14.17
N ILE A 42 -9.30 15.21 14.12
CA ILE A 42 -9.03 15.93 12.87
C ILE A 42 -7.53 16.06 12.68
N LYS A 43 -7.03 15.69 11.51
CA LYS A 43 -5.60 15.81 11.16
C LYS A 43 -5.43 16.42 9.78
N TYR A 44 -4.40 17.25 9.64
CA TYR A 44 -3.94 17.70 8.33
C TYR A 44 -3.10 16.62 7.66
N VAL A 45 -3.26 16.48 6.35
CA VAL A 45 -2.47 15.54 5.55
C VAL A 45 -1.84 16.27 4.35
N ASN A 46 -0.59 15.90 4.08
CA ASN A 46 0.12 16.38 2.90
C ASN A 46 -0.52 15.79 1.64
N THR A 47 -0.79 16.65 0.65
CA THR A 47 -1.47 16.29 -0.59
C THR A 47 -0.53 16.05 -1.77
N ILE A 48 0.78 16.24 -1.62
CA ILE A 48 1.76 16.10 -2.71
C ILE A 48 1.61 14.73 -3.41
N MET A 49 1.71 13.64 -2.65
CA MET A 49 1.57 12.28 -3.17
C MET A 49 0.14 11.99 -3.70
N PRO A 50 -0.94 12.23 -2.91
CA PRO A 50 -2.30 12.05 -3.38
C PRO A 50 -2.67 12.81 -4.66
N ARG A 51 -2.12 14.01 -4.86
CA ARG A 51 -2.32 14.79 -6.08
C ARG A 51 -1.67 14.11 -7.28
N VAL A 52 -0.39 13.71 -7.17
CA VAL A 52 0.29 13.01 -8.27
C VAL A 52 -0.47 11.75 -8.66
N ILE A 53 -0.95 10.98 -7.69
CA ILE A 53 -1.76 9.77 -7.91
C ILE A 53 -3.08 10.09 -8.63
N ALA A 54 -3.79 11.12 -8.18
CA ALA A 54 -5.09 11.49 -8.74
C ALA A 54 -5.06 11.94 -10.21
N TYR A 55 -3.90 12.42 -10.69
CA TYR A 55 -3.68 12.86 -12.08
C TYR A 55 -2.85 11.88 -12.91
N HIS A 56 -2.34 10.80 -12.32
CA HIS A 56 -1.50 9.85 -13.04
C HIS A 56 -2.34 8.94 -13.96
N LYS A 57 -2.16 9.07 -15.28
CA LYS A 57 -2.95 8.37 -16.32
C LYS A 57 -3.15 6.87 -16.04
N ARG A 58 -2.06 6.12 -15.84
CA ARG A 58 -2.11 4.67 -15.52
C ARG A 58 -2.87 4.34 -14.23
N VAL A 59 -2.75 5.18 -13.20
CA VAL A 59 -3.37 4.89 -11.90
C VAL A 59 -4.85 5.22 -11.95
N MET A 60 -5.23 6.26 -12.69
CA MET A 60 -6.64 6.59 -12.95
C MET A 60 -7.40 5.44 -13.63
N GLU A 61 -6.77 4.74 -14.57
CA GLU A 61 -7.36 3.60 -15.27
C GLU A 61 -7.36 2.30 -14.46
N SER A 62 -6.62 2.26 -13.35
CA SER A 62 -6.54 1.07 -12.52
C SER A 62 -7.88 0.76 -11.83
N PRO A 63 -8.17 -0.53 -11.53
CA PRO A 63 -9.36 -0.90 -10.77
C PRO A 63 -9.48 -0.22 -9.41
N ALA A 64 -8.38 0.34 -8.87
CA ALA A 64 -8.37 1.06 -7.61
C ALA A 64 -8.98 2.46 -7.69
N TYR A 65 -9.03 3.07 -8.89
CA TYR A 65 -9.42 4.48 -9.08
C TYR A 65 -10.36 4.75 -10.25
N ARG A 66 -10.54 3.81 -11.18
CA ARG A 66 -11.34 4.00 -12.40
C ARG A 66 -12.78 4.45 -12.16
N ASP A 67 -13.36 4.05 -11.03
CA ASP A 67 -14.77 4.34 -10.69
C ASP A 67 -14.95 5.78 -10.17
N TYR A 68 -13.87 6.48 -9.83
CA TYR A 68 -13.93 7.86 -9.32
C TYR A 68 -13.74 8.87 -10.44
N VAL A 69 -14.82 9.55 -10.83
CA VAL A 69 -14.83 10.51 -11.95
C VAL A 69 -14.02 11.77 -11.63
N THR A 70 -14.21 12.37 -10.45
CA THR A 70 -13.59 13.66 -10.10
C THR A 70 -12.19 13.50 -9.49
N PRO A 71 -11.24 14.40 -9.79
CA PRO A 71 -9.93 14.40 -9.14
C PRO A 71 -10.00 14.55 -7.62
N ALA A 72 -10.97 15.32 -7.10
CA ALA A 72 -11.16 15.52 -5.67
C ALA A 72 -11.47 14.20 -4.92
N HIS A 73 -12.30 13.32 -5.51
CA HIS A 73 -12.57 12.01 -4.92
C HIS A 73 -11.31 11.14 -4.88
N ARG A 74 -10.53 11.14 -5.98
CA ARG A 74 -9.27 10.39 -6.05
C ARG A 74 -8.26 10.90 -5.02
N ILE A 75 -8.14 12.21 -4.86
CA ILE A 75 -7.28 12.83 -3.83
C ILE A 75 -7.74 12.41 -2.44
N ALA A 76 -9.03 12.50 -2.12
CA ALA A 76 -9.55 12.15 -0.79
C ALA A 76 -9.26 10.68 -0.43
N ILE A 77 -9.45 9.77 -1.39
CA ILE A 77 -9.21 8.34 -1.20
C ILE A 77 -7.72 8.05 -1.08
N SER A 78 -6.91 8.66 -1.93
CA SER A 78 -5.45 8.51 -1.87
C SER A 78 -4.89 9.08 -0.57
N CYS A 79 -5.42 10.20 -0.06
CA CYS A 79 -5.08 10.74 1.27
C CYS A 79 -5.37 9.72 2.38
N ALA A 80 -6.54 9.06 2.34
CA ALA A 80 -6.91 8.05 3.32
C ALA A 80 -5.99 6.81 3.24
N ARG A 81 -5.71 6.33 2.03
CA ARG A 81 -4.81 5.19 1.79
C ARG A 81 -3.38 5.50 2.19
N PHE A 82 -2.86 6.67 1.83
CA PHE A 82 -1.52 7.13 2.20
C PHE A 82 -1.35 7.25 3.71
N PHE A 83 -2.40 7.70 4.43
CA PHE A 83 -2.37 7.75 5.89
C PHE A 83 -2.36 6.35 6.54
N GLN A 84 -2.97 5.36 5.90
CA GLN A 84 -3.00 3.97 6.38
C GLN A 84 -1.72 3.20 6.04
N ASP A 85 -1.26 3.32 4.80
CA ASP A 85 -0.12 2.61 4.24
C ASP A 85 0.57 3.49 3.17
N PRO A 86 1.52 4.36 3.57
CA PRO A 86 2.17 5.26 2.64
C PRO A 86 3.06 4.51 1.64
N LEU A 87 3.59 3.34 2.01
CA LEU A 87 4.43 2.53 1.13
C LEU A 87 3.60 1.97 -0.02
N ALA A 88 2.45 1.35 0.27
CA ALA A 88 1.56 0.81 -0.76
C ALA A 88 1.13 1.87 -1.76
N GLU A 89 0.74 3.03 -1.25
CA GLU A 89 0.24 4.13 -2.05
C GLU A 89 1.36 4.76 -2.91
N ALA A 90 2.59 4.87 -2.38
CA ALA A 90 3.75 5.33 -3.15
C ALA A 90 4.18 4.33 -4.24
N CYS A 91 4.20 3.03 -3.92
CA CYS A 91 4.59 1.98 -4.85
C CYS A 91 3.65 1.87 -6.07
N GLN A 92 2.42 2.38 -6.00
CA GLN A 92 1.54 2.44 -7.18
C GLN A 92 2.09 3.34 -8.29
N LEU A 93 2.79 4.42 -7.94
CA LEU A 93 3.38 5.34 -8.90
C LEU A 93 4.64 4.78 -9.57
N TRP A 94 5.25 3.76 -8.97
CA TRP A 94 6.47 3.17 -9.48
C TRP A 94 6.28 2.54 -10.85
N HIS A 95 7.26 2.76 -11.73
CA HIS A 95 7.38 2.08 -13.00
C HIS A 95 8.86 1.87 -13.35
N GLU A 96 9.18 0.80 -14.09
CA GLU A 96 10.55 0.50 -14.52
C GLU A 96 11.09 1.57 -15.47
N LEU A 97 10.23 2.08 -16.37
CA LEU A 97 10.60 3.13 -17.31
C LEU A 97 10.61 4.49 -16.60
N PRO A 98 11.74 5.23 -16.61
CA PRO A 98 11.85 6.51 -15.91
C PRO A 98 10.80 7.55 -16.32
N ASP A 99 10.43 7.59 -17.60
CA ASP A 99 9.47 8.59 -18.12
C ASP A 99 8.02 8.31 -17.69
N GLU A 100 7.71 7.05 -17.40
CA GLU A 100 6.39 6.62 -16.91
C GLU A 100 6.32 6.52 -15.38
N ASN A 101 7.46 6.62 -14.70
CA ASN A 101 7.53 6.53 -13.25
C ASN A 101 7.04 7.83 -12.61
N GLY A 102 5.83 7.80 -12.06
CA GLY A 102 5.23 8.95 -11.38
C GLY A 102 5.98 9.34 -10.12
N LEU A 103 6.68 8.41 -9.47
CA LEU A 103 7.39 8.67 -8.22
C LEU A 103 8.63 9.56 -8.43
N LEU A 104 9.28 9.47 -9.60
CA LEU A 104 10.40 10.34 -9.97
C LEU A 104 9.99 11.79 -10.24
N LYS A 105 8.69 12.02 -10.48
CA LYS A 105 8.10 13.34 -10.75
C LYS A 105 7.56 14.00 -9.49
N VAL A 106 7.61 13.30 -8.35
CA VAL A 106 7.24 13.88 -7.07
C VAL A 106 8.39 14.75 -6.60
N ASP A 107 8.11 16.01 -6.27
CA ASP A 107 9.09 16.93 -5.72
C ASP A 107 9.37 16.58 -4.25
N LEU A 108 10.36 15.70 -4.02
CA LEU A 108 10.79 15.28 -2.70
C LEU A 108 11.85 16.24 -2.12
N HIS A 109 12.68 16.83 -2.98
CA HIS A 109 13.77 17.70 -2.58
C HIS A 109 14.03 18.79 -3.65
N HIS A 110 14.44 19.99 -3.21
CA HIS A 110 14.69 21.12 -4.10
C HIS A 110 15.82 20.87 -5.12
N LEU A 111 16.88 20.17 -4.71
CA LEU A 111 18.00 19.75 -5.60
C LEU A 111 17.75 18.42 -6.33
N GLN A 112 16.54 17.87 -6.30
CA GLN A 112 16.24 16.59 -6.96
C GLN A 112 16.52 16.64 -8.48
N HIS A 113 16.32 17.81 -9.10
CA HIS A 113 16.53 18.00 -10.53
C HIS A 113 18.01 18.08 -10.93
N ASP A 114 18.91 18.32 -9.98
CA ASP A 114 20.36 18.37 -10.23
C ASP A 114 20.99 16.96 -10.23
N VAL A 115 20.26 15.95 -9.75
CA VAL A 115 20.70 14.56 -9.69
C VAL A 115 20.34 13.82 -10.98
N PRO A 116 21.26 13.04 -11.57
CA PRO A 116 20.94 12.17 -12.70
C PRO A 116 19.74 11.27 -12.41
N ARG A 117 18.76 11.23 -13.32
CA ARG A 117 17.51 10.46 -13.14
C ARG A 117 17.74 8.98 -12.82
N GLU A 118 18.77 8.39 -13.41
CA GLU A 118 19.13 6.99 -13.15
C GLU A 118 19.60 6.79 -11.70
N GLN A 119 20.45 7.68 -11.19
CA GLN A 119 20.92 7.63 -9.81
C GLN A 119 19.77 7.84 -8.83
N LEU A 120 18.89 8.81 -9.11
CA LEU A 120 17.68 9.05 -8.31
C LEU A 120 16.78 7.81 -8.28
N GLY A 121 16.54 7.18 -9.44
CA GLY A 121 15.76 5.96 -9.54
C GLY A 121 16.35 4.80 -8.75
N ARG A 122 17.68 4.61 -8.80
CA ARG A 122 18.38 3.58 -8.00
C ARG A 122 18.19 3.80 -6.51
N VAL A 123 18.41 5.03 -6.02
CA VAL A 123 18.27 5.38 -4.59
C VAL A 123 16.83 5.17 -4.11
N ILE A 124 15.83 5.60 -4.90
CA ILE A 124 14.43 5.41 -4.54
C ILE A 124 14.07 3.91 -4.53
N THR A 125 14.51 3.14 -5.53
CA THR A 125 14.27 1.69 -5.57
C THR A 125 14.84 1.00 -4.33
N GLN A 126 16.08 1.30 -3.98
CA GLN A 126 16.74 0.74 -2.81
C GLN A 126 15.97 1.10 -1.53
N THR A 127 15.58 2.37 -1.39
CA THR A 127 14.80 2.84 -0.24
C THR A 127 13.46 2.11 -0.13
N LEU A 128 12.74 1.92 -1.25
CA LEU A 128 11.49 1.17 -1.28
C LEU A 128 11.69 -0.29 -0.86
N GLN A 129 12.76 -0.95 -1.34
CA GLN A 129 13.10 -2.32 -0.96
C GLN A 129 13.45 -2.45 0.53
N GLU A 130 14.23 -1.51 1.07
CA GLU A 130 14.60 -1.49 2.50
C GLU A 130 13.39 -1.27 3.41
N VAL A 131 12.50 -0.34 3.06
CA VAL A 131 11.26 -0.11 3.80
C VAL A 131 10.32 -1.31 3.66
N PHE A 132 10.20 -1.87 2.46
CA PHE A 132 9.44 -3.09 2.23
C PHE A 132 9.96 -4.26 3.08
N ALA A 133 11.28 -4.45 3.17
CA ALA A 133 11.88 -5.53 3.96
C ALA A 133 11.49 -5.45 5.45
N LYS A 134 11.30 -4.25 5.98
CA LYS A 134 10.82 -4.02 7.36
C LYS A 134 9.32 -4.29 7.50
N CYS A 135 8.52 -3.94 6.50
CA CYS A 135 7.07 -4.07 6.52
C CYS A 135 6.55 -5.48 6.19
N GLY A 136 7.15 -6.15 5.19
CA GLY A 136 6.66 -7.39 4.60
C GLY A 136 5.37 -7.24 3.79
N LEU A 137 4.89 -8.34 3.22
CA LEU A 137 3.70 -8.41 2.36
C LEU A 137 2.60 -9.26 3.00
N TYR A 138 1.42 -8.67 3.17
CA TYR A 138 0.21 -9.39 3.56
C TYR A 138 -0.51 -9.92 2.33
N VAL A 139 -0.31 -11.20 2.01
CA VAL A 139 -0.73 -11.81 0.73
C VAL A 139 -2.25 -11.70 0.50
N ASN A 140 -3.06 -12.07 1.48
CA ASN A 140 -4.52 -12.06 1.34
C ASN A 140 -5.08 -10.63 1.24
N LYS A 141 -4.44 -9.66 1.90
CA LYS A 141 -4.81 -8.25 1.82
C LYS A 141 -4.54 -7.69 0.43
N VAL A 142 -3.37 -7.99 -0.15
CA VAL A 142 -2.98 -7.48 -1.48
C VAL A 142 -3.82 -8.09 -2.59
N ARG A 143 -4.13 -9.39 -2.51
CA ARG A 143 -5.02 -10.09 -3.44
C ARG A 143 -6.34 -9.35 -3.69
N ARG A 144 -6.92 -8.79 -2.63
CA ARG A 144 -8.23 -8.13 -2.66
C ARG A 144 -8.13 -6.61 -2.81
N SER A 145 -6.94 -6.05 -2.87
CA SER A 145 -6.69 -4.61 -2.81
C SER A 145 -5.80 -4.19 -3.99
N PRO A 146 -6.38 -3.78 -5.14
CA PRO A 146 -5.61 -3.44 -6.33
C PRO A 146 -4.60 -2.30 -6.12
N HIS A 147 -4.92 -1.39 -5.19
CA HIS A 147 -4.04 -0.29 -4.78
C HIS A 147 -2.75 -0.77 -4.06
N MET A 148 -2.67 -2.02 -3.62
CA MET A 148 -1.47 -2.58 -2.97
C MET A 148 -0.60 -3.42 -3.92
N GLU A 149 -1.06 -3.67 -5.16
CA GLU A 149 -0.38 -4.55 -6.11
C GLU A 149 1.06 -4.11 -6.41
N GLY A 150 1.30 -2.80 -6.44
CA GLY A 150 2.62 -2.21 -6.70
C GLY A 150 3.70 -2.60 -5.69
N LEU A 151 3.34 -3.12 -4.50
CA LEU A 151 4.30 -3.59 -3.49
C LEU A 151 5.04 -4.86 -3.90
N ILE A 152 4.40 -5.72 -4.71
CA ILE A 152 4.86 -7.11 -4.89
C ILE A 152 6.19 -7.16 -5.66
N GLN A 153 6.43 -6.22 -6.57
CA GLN A 153 7.68 -6.12 -7.32
C GLN A 153 8.89 -5.73 -6.45
N PHE A 154 8.67 -5.30 -5.21
CA PHE A 154 9.72 -4.97 -4.24
C PHE A 154 10.02 -6.13 -3.29
N VAL A 155 9.27 -7.23 -3.38
CA VAL A 155 9.54 -8.43 -2.61
C VAL A 155 10.86 -9.04 -3.10
N PRO A 156 11.84 -9.32 -2.22
CA PRO A 156 13.09 -9.92 -2.61
C PRO A 156 12.88 -11.22 -3.39
N GLY A 157 13.46 -11.28 -4.60
CA GLY A 157 13.28 -12.39 -5.54
C GLY A 157 12.15 -12.21 -6.56
N LEU A 158 11.14 -11.37 -6.27
CA LEU A 158 10.05 -11.06 -7.19
C LEU A 158 10.31 -9.73 -7.91
N GLY A 159 10.99 -9.81 -9.05
CA GLY A 159 11.02 -8.68 -9.98
C GLY A 159 9.65 -8.45 -10.64
N PRO A 160 9.45 -7.33 -11.36
CA PRO A 160 8.15 -6.95 -11.93
C PRO A 160 7.48 -8.03 -12.78
N ARG A 161 8.24 -8.76 -13.59
CA ARG A 161 7.75 -9.90 -14.38
C ARG A 161 7.18 -11.01 -13.48
N LYS A 162 7.91 -11.41 -12.43
CA LYS A 162 7.50 -12.47 -11.51
C LYS A 162 6.35 -12.01 -10.61
N ALA A 163 6.34 -10.73 -10.21
CA ALA A 163 5.25 -10.13 -9.45
C ALA A 163 3.92 -10.19 -10.21
N ARG A 164 3.91 -9.86 -11.52
CA ARG A 164 2.70 -9.97 -12.36
C ARG A 164 2.21 -11.41 -12.49
N LEU A 165 3.11 -12.39 -12.64
CA LEU A 165 2.74 -13.81 -12.70
C LEU A 165 2.18 -14.28 -11.36
N PHE A 166 2.81 -13.90 -10.25
CA PHE A 166 2.35 -14.24 -8.91
C PHE A 166 0.95 -13.69 -8.63
N MET A 167 0.70 -12.43 -9.00
CA MET A 167 -0.63 -11.82 -8.82
C MET A 167 -1.73 -12.50 -9.62
N LYS A 168 -1.45 -12.92 -10.86
CA LYS A 168 -2.41 -13.67 -11.67
C LYS A 168 -2.76 -15.04 -11.07
N ALA A 169 -1.81 -15.65 -10.36
CA ALA A 169 -2.00 -16.96 -9.74
C ALA A 169 -2.64 -16.89 -8.35
N LEU A 170 -2.65 -15.71 -7.73
CA LEU A 170 -3.19 -15.48 -6.40
C LEU A 170 -4.70 -15.19 -6.44
N THR A 171 -5.50 -16.19 -6.80
CA THR A 171 -6.97 -16.04 -6.90
C THR A 171 -7.68 -16.29 -5.58
N ASP A 172 -7.25 -17.33 -4.86
CA ASP A 172 -7.88 -17.80 -3.63
C ASP A 172 -7.15 -17.33 -2.38
N SER A 173 -7.84 -17.36 -1.24
CA SER A 173 -7.23 -17.04 0.05
C SER A 173 -6.22 -18.11 0.44
N VAL A 174 -5.04 -17.68 0.88
CA VAL A 174 -3.95 -18.58 1.25
C VAL A 174 -3.82 -18.67 2.77
N LYS A 175 -3.77 -19.90 3.29
CA LYS A 175 -3.69 -20.19 4.73
C LYS A 175 -2.27 -20.51 5.23
N SER A 176 -1.33 -20.81 4.32
CA SER A 176 0.06 -21.15 4.66
C SER A 176 1.09 -20.57 3.70
N ARG A 177 2.33 -20.39 4.17
CA ARG A 177 3.45 -19.98 3.31
C ARG A 177 3.85 -21.06 2.31
N ALA A 178 3.66 -22.33 2.65
CA ALA A 178 3.87 -23.46 1.74
C ALA A 178 2.94 -23.35 0.53
N ALA A 179 1.66 -23.05 0.73
CA ALA A 179 0.73 -22.84 -0.37
C ALA A 179 1.12 -21.64 -1.27
N VAL A 180 1.69 -20.56 -0.70
CA VAL A 180 2.25 -19.46 -1.51
C VAL A 180 3.45 -19.94 -2.34
N ALA A 181 4.33 -20.75 -1.75
CA ALA A 181 5.48 -21.33 -2.46
C ALA A 181 5.02 -22.23 -3.61
N ASP A 182 4.00 -23.07 -3.40
CA ASP A 182 3.44 -23.96 -4.42
C ASP A 182 2.83 -23.17 -5.59
N ILE A 183 2.12 -22.07 -5.29
CA ILE A 183 1.56 -21.18 -6.31
C ILE A 183 2.68 -20.64 -7.20
N ILE A 184 3.77 -20.16 -6.60
CA ILE A 184 4.91 -19.61 -7.36
C ILE A 184 5.68 -20.70 -8.10
N ALA A 185 5.90 -21.86 -7.47
CA ALA A 185 6.58 -22.99 -8.09
C ALA A 185 5.85 -23.43 -9.36
N LYS A 186 4.52 -23.53 -9.31
CA LYS A 186 3.67 -23.83 -10.49
C LYS A 186 3.82 -22.78 -11.59
N GLN A 187 3.85 -21.48 -11.25
CA GLN A 187 4.03 -20.41 -12.24
C GLN A 187 5.43 -20.34 -12.85
N LEU A 188 6.44 -20.81 -12.12
CA LEU A 188 7.83 -20.86 -12.57
C LEU A 188 8.21 -22.20 -13.21
N GLY A 189 7.31 -23.19 -13.23
CA GLY A 189 7.57 -24.52 -13.77
C GLY A 189 8.60 -25.31 -12.97
N LEU A 190 8.60 -25.15 -11.63
CA LEU A 190 9.58 -25.77 -10.74
C LEU A 190 9.03 -27.06 -10.13
N GLU A 191 9.87 -28.10 -10.09
CA GLU A 191 9.54 -29.40 -9.50
C GLU A 191 9.65 -29.39 -7.96
N ASP A 192 10.65 -28.68 -7.40
CA ASP A 192 10.82 -28.52 -5.96
C ASP A 192 10.71 -27.04 -5.53
N PRO A 193 9.64 -26.67 -4.77
CA PRO A 193 9.47 -25.32 -4.23
C PRO A 193 10.53 -24.95 -3.17
N ALA A 194 11.06 -25.92 -2.43
CA ALA A 194 11.88 -25.65 -1.25
C ALA A 194 13.30 -25.21 -1.63
N ASP A 195 13.84 -25.71 -2.75
CA ASP A 195 15.22 -25.41 -3.13
C ASP A 195 15.39 -24.11 -3.96
N ASN A 196 14.28 -23.55 -4.48
CA ASN A 196 14.37 -22.42 -5.38
C ASN A 196 14.83 -21.11 -4.70
N PRO A 197 15.84 -20.41 -5.24
CA PRO A 197 16.37 -19.19 -4.63
C PRO A 197 15.35 -18.04 -4.56
N VAL A 198 14.38 -17.99 -5.49
CA VAL A 198 13.31 -16.99 -5.46
C VAL A 198 12.41 -17.20 -4.25
N ILE A 199 12.01 -18.45 -4.01
CA ILE A 199 11.12 -18.81 -2.91
C ILE A 199 11.85 -18.59 -1.58
N LYS A 200 13.10 -19.05 -1.46
CA LYS A 200 13.95 -18.83 -0.28
C LYS A 200 14.09 -17.34 0.08
N ASN A 201 14.34 -16.49 -0.91
CA ASN A 201 14.48 -15.04 -0.69
C ASN A 201 13.16 -14.36 -0.34
N MET A 202 12.06 -14.82 -0.91
CA MET A 202 10.73 -14.25 -0.67
C MET A 202 10.16 -14.64 0.69
N TYR A 203 10.38 -15.89 1.13
CA TYR A 203 9.71 -16.52 2.27
C TYR A 203 9.65 -15.68 3.55
N PRO A 204 10.74 -15.02 3.99
CA PRO A 204 10.75 -14.24 5.23
C PRO A 204 9.79 -13.04 5.21
N PHE A 205 9.54 -12.49 4.03
CA PHE A 205 8.75 -11.26 3.85
C PHE A 205 7.26 -11.53 3.68
N ILE A 206 6.87 -12.78 3.46
CA ILE A 206 5.47 -13.16 3.26
C ILE A 206 4.77 -13.34 4.61
N LYS A 207 3.74 -12.53 4.83
CA LYS A 207 2.87 -12.56 6.00
C LYS A 207 1.50 -13.11 5.59
N ILE A 208 1.08 -14.16 6.29
CA ILE A 208 -0.24 -14.74 6.14
C ILE A 208 -1.13 -14.20 7.26
N GLN A 209 -2.22 -13.56 6.88
CA GLN A 209 -3.27 -13.10 7.79
C GLN A 209 -4.59 -13.19 7.03
N PRO A 210 -5.70 -13.61 7.64
CA PRO A 210 -7.01 -13.53 7.01
C PRO A 210 -7.35 -12.08 6.71
N ASP A 211 -7.88 -11.83 5.52
CA ASP A 211 -8.52 -10.55 5.22
C ASP A 211 -9.95 -10.60 5.80
N PHE A 212 -10.46 -9.46 6.29
CA PHE A 212 -11.81 -9.38 6.85
C PHE A 212 -12.91 -9.74 5.83
N ARG A 213 -12.59 -9.73 4.53
CA ARG A 213 -13.47 -10.14 3.42
C ARG A 213 -13.42 -11.64 3.15
N ASP A 214 -12.51 -12.36 3.79
CA ASP A 214 -12.40 -13.80 3.66
C ASP A 214 -13.10 -14.51 4.83
N GLY A 215 -13.70 -15.67 4.56
CA GLY A 215 -14.56 -16.39 5.51
C GLY A 215 -13.83 -17.26 6.53
N TRP A 216 -12.52 -17.09 6.71
CA TRP A 216 -11.70 -17.93 7.58
C TRP A 216 -10.95 -17.12 8.63
N PHE A 217 -10.67 -17.75 9.78
CA PHE A 217 -10.15 -17.09 10.97
C PHE A 217 -8.67 -17.41 11.24
N GLU A 218 -8.00 -16.59 12.06
CA GLU A 218 -6.58 -16.77 12.42
C GLU A 218 -6.31 -18.15 13.04
N SER A 219 -7.31 -18.78 13.68
CA SER A 219 -7.21 -20.14 14.21
C SER A 219 -6.99 -21.23 13.16
N GLU A 220 -7.34 -20.96 11.90
CA GLU A 220 -7.15 -21.89 10.78
C GLU A 220 -5.81 -21.66 10.04
N LYS A 221 -4.98 -20.75 10.55
CA LYS A 221 -3.65 -20.47 10.02
C LYS A 221 -2.65 -21.52 10.49
N GLU A 222 -1.77 -21.95 9.59
CA GLU A 222 -0.70 -22.87 9.96
C GLU A 222 0.31 -22.19 10.92
N VAL A 223 0.63 -22.88 12.02
CA VAL A 223 1.36 -22.39 13.22
C VAL A 223 2.72 -21.77 12.89
N CYS A 224 3.38 -22.18 11.80
CA CYS A 224 4.73 -21.74 11.41
C CYS A 224 4.77 -20.47 10.54
N SER A 225 3.64 -19.83 10.24
CA SER A 225 3.58 -18.65 9.36
C SER A 225 3.64 -17.30 10.10
N GLY A 226 3.73 -17.32 11.43
CA GLY A 226 3.78 -16.15 12.29
C GLY A 226 5.09 -16.02 13.07
N SER A 227 6.14 -15.46 12.45
CA SER A 227 7.19 -14.71 13.15
C SER A 227 8.21 -14.17 12.14
N GLY A 228 7.98 -12.95 11.67
CA GLY A 228 9.11 -12.02 11.54
C GLY A 228 9.32 -11.41 12.93
N PRO A 229 10.55 -10.99 13.30
CA PRO A 229 10.85 -10.54 14.64
C PRO A 229 9.88 -9.42 15.04
N SER A 230 9.09 -9.69 16.08
CA SER A 230 8.44 -8.63 16.83
C SER A 230 9.55 -7.73 17.35
N LEU A 231 9.74 -6.58 16.72
CA LEU A 231 10.38 -5.44 17.35
C LEU A 231 9.55 -5.13 18.60
N GLN A 232 9.94 -5.75 19.71
CA GLN A 232 9.58 -5.29 21.04
C GLN A 232 10.00 -3.83 21.08
N ARG A 233 9.01 -2.95 21.06
CA ARG A 233 9.21 -1.54 21.41
C ARG A 233 9.65 -1.55 22.88
N GLN A 234 10.94 -1.37 23.11
CA GLN A 234 11.43 -0.77 24.35
C GLN A 234 11.15 0.72 24.31
#